data_AF-A0A2D6LUQ5-F1
#
_entry.id   AF-A0A2D6LUQ5-F1
#
_cell.length_a   1.000
_cell.length_b   1.000
_cell.length_c   1.000
_cell.angle_alpha   90.00
_cell.angle_beta   90.00
_cell.angle_gamma   90.00
#
_symmetry.space_group_name_H-M   'P 1'
#
loop_
_entity.id
_entity.type
_entity.pdbx_description
1 polymer ?
#
loop_
_entity_poly.entity_id
_entity_poly.type
_entity_poly.pdbx_seq_one_letter_code
_entity_poly.pdbx_strand_id
1 'polypeptide(L)' 'MIAVESFKRFRVIDIVIIAILSGIWFLLSLGINRLDPQISYIFSLLIIIFLMTFVVYLVRKAGSATLFF' A
#
# COMPACT_ATOMS: atom_id res chain seq x y z
N MET A 1 -15.19 12.76 -9.33
CA MET A 1 -13.88 13.35 -9.71
C MET A 1 -12.67 12.42 -9.53
N ILE A 2 -12.81 11.19 -8.99
CA ILE A 2 -11.66 10.31 -8.69
C ILE A 2 -11.13 9.54 -9.93
N ALA A 3 -11.99 9.19 -10.89
CA ALA A 3 -11.59 8.38 -12.05
C ALA A 3 -10.64 9.11 -13.03
N VAL A 4 -10.69 10.44 -13.10
CA VAL A 4 -9.93 11.23 -14.08
C VAL A 4 -8.44 11.34 -13.69
N GLU A 5 -8.11 11.26 -12.39
CA GLU A 5 -6.71 11.28 -11.94
C GLU A 5 -5.99 9.93 -12.05
N SER A 6 -6.75 8.85 -12.28
CA SER A 6 -6.21 7.51 -12.56
C SER A 6 -5.29 7.47 -13.78
N PHE A 7 -5.50 8.39 -14.73
CA PHE A 7 -4.75 8.47 -15.99
C PHE A 7 -3.61 9.50 -16.00
N LYS A 8 -3.36 10.21 -14.87
CA LYS A 8 -2.22 11.14 -14.79
C LYS A 8 -0.92 10.34 -14.71
N ARG A 9 -0.02 10.56 -15.67
CA ARG A 9 1.32 9.96 -15.75
C ARG A 9 1.99 9.96 -14.37
N PHE A 10 2.40 8.78 -13.89
CA PHE A 10 3.18 8.66 -12.66
C PHE A 10 4.48 9.44 -12.78
N ARG A 11 4.78 10.27 -11.79
CA ARG A 11 6.11 10.88 -11.65
C ARG A 11 7.01 9.86 -10.97
N VAL A 12 8.31 9.98 -11.16
CA VAL A 12 9.30 9.11 -10.50
C VAL A 12 9.12 9.12 -8.98
N ILE A 13 8.81 10.30 -8.40
CA ILE A 13 8.55 10.46 -6.97
C ILE A 13 7.37 9.60 -6.50
N ASP A 14 6.29 9.52 -7.29
CA ASP A 14 5.12 8.72 -6.94
C ASP A 14 5.49 7.23 -6.80
N ILE A 15 6.30 6.74 -7.74
CA ILE A 15 6.78 5.34 -7.77
C ILE A 15 7.71 5.07 -6.59
N VAL A 16 8.60 6.01 -6.27
CA VAL A 16 9.49 5.90 -5.09
C VAL A 16 8.69 5.81 -3.80
N ILE A 17 7.64 6.63 -3.64
CA ILE A 17 6.77 6.59 -2.45
C ILE A 17 6.07 5.23 -2.34
N ILE A 18 5.52 4.71 -3.44
CA ILE A 18 4.89 3.38 -3.47
C ILE A 18 5.91 2.30 -3.06
N ALA A 19 7.10 2.32 -3.65
CA ALA A 19 8.16 1.34 -3.36
C ALA A 19 8.60 1.38 -1.89
N ILE A 20 8.74 2.56 -1.29
CA ILE A 20 9.08 2.71 0.14
C ILE A 20 7.98 2.11 1.01
N LEU A 21 6.71 2.42 0.73
CA LEU A 21 5.58 1.91 1.51
C LEU A 21 5.42 0.39 1.35
N SER A 22 5.61 -0.16 0.16
CA SER A 22 5.64 -1.61 -0.07
C SER A 22 6.82 -2.27 0.67
N GLY A 23 7.98 -1.61 0.75
CA GLY A 23 9.12 -2.07 1.55
C GLY A 23 8.81 -2.09 3.06
N ILE A 24 8.11 -1.08 3.57
CA ILE A 24 7.64 -1.06 4.97
C ILE A 24 6.67 -2.22 5.22
N TRP A 25 5.71 -2.45 4.32
CA TRP A 25 4.81 -3.60 4.42
C TRP A 25 5.57 -4.92 4.46
N PHE A 26 6.55 -5.11 3.57
CA PHE A 26 7.39 -6.32 3.55
C PHE A 26 8.05 -6.56 4.91
N LEU A 27 8.69 -5.55 5.50
CA LEU A 27 9.32 -5.67 6.82
C LEU A 27 8.33 -6.02 7.93
N LEU A 28 7.15 -5.39 7.92
CA LEU A 28 6.08 -5.70 8.88
C LEU A 28 5.59 -7.14 8.72
N SER A 29 5.43 -7.61 7.47
CA SER A 29 4.97 -8.97 7.18
C SER A 29 5.90 -10.04 7.76
N LEU A 30 7.22 -9.80 7.78
CA LEU A 30 8.19 -10.72 8.37
C LEU A 30 8.00 -10.90 9.89
N GLY A 31 7.53 -9.86 10.57
CA GLY A 31 7.17 -9.91 11.99
C GLY A 31 5.82 -10.57 12.21
N ILE A 32 4.82 -10.16 11.44
CA ILE A 32 3.43 -10.61 11.57
C ILE A 32 3.30 -12.11 11.29
N ASN A 33 4.02 -12.64 10.29
CA ASN A 33 4.01 -14.06 9.94
C ASN A 33 4.56 -14.99 11.04
N ARG A 34 5.15 -14.45 12.12
CA ARG A 34 5.57 -15.24 13.30
C ARG A 34 4.47 -15.38 14.35
N LEU A 35 3.38 -14.65 14.22
CA LEU A 35 2.23 -14.73 15.13
C LEU A 35 1.35 -15.94 14.78
N ASP A 36 0.41 -16.27 15.66
CA ASP A 36 -0.63 -17.25 15.36
C ASP A 36 -1.34 -16.92 14.03
N PRO A 37 -1.62 -17.92 13.18
CA PRO A 37 -2.16 -17.67 11.82
C PRO A 37 -3.42 -16.81 11.79
N GLN A 38 -4.32 -16.98 12.77
CA GLN A 38 -5.56 -16.19 12.88
C GLN A 38 -5.26 -14.73 13.22
N ILE A 39 -4.35 -14.50 14.15
CA ILE A 39 -3.92 -13.16 14.58
C ILE A 39 -3.17 -12.49 13.42
N SER A 40 -2.22 -13.20 12.82
CA SER A 40 -1.46 -12.76 11.66
C SER A 40 -2.38 -12.28 10.54
N TYR A 41 -3.40 -13.06 10.18
CA TYR A 41 -4.35 -12.70 9.13
C TYR A 41 -5.09 -11.38 9.43
N ILE A 42 -5.62 -11.21 10.65
CA ILE A 42 -6.35 -10.00 11.04
C ILE A 42 -5.44 -8.78 10.99
N PHE A 43 -4.23 -8.88 11.56
CA PHE A 43 -3.26 -7.77 11.55
C PHE A 43 -2.80 -7.43 10.14
N SER A 44 -2.52 -8.44 9.30
CA SER A 44 -2.16 -8.22 7.90
C SER A 44 -3.25 -7.47 7.13
N LEU A 45 -4.52 -7.85 7.31
CA LEU A 45 -5.65 -7.18 6.67
C LEU A 45 -5.76 -5.71 7.07
N LEU A 46 -5.72 -5.43 8.38
CA LEU A 46 -5.82 -4.06 8.89
C LEU A 46 -4.69 -3.18 8.38
N ILE A 47 -3.47 -3.69 8.39
CA ILE A 47 -2.28 -2.94 7.96
C ILE A 47 -2.28 -2.73 6.46
N ILE A 48 -2.59 -3.74 5.64
CA ILE A 48 -2.68 -3.60 4.18
C ILE A 48 -3.73 -2.57 3.80
N ILE A 49 -4.94 -2.62 4.37
CA ILE A 49 -6.02 -1.68 4.05
C ILE A 49 -5.60 -0.25 4.41
N PHE A 50 -4.98 -0.07 5.58
CA PHE A 50 -4.49 1.22 6.01
C PHE A 50 -3.39 1.76 5.08
N LEU A 51 -2.37 0.95 4.77
CA LEU A 51 -1.27 1.35 3.90
C LEU A 51 -1.74 1.62 2.47
N MET A 52 -2.62 0.79 1.91
CA MET A 52 -3.18 1.00 0.57
C MET A 52 -3.97 2.32 0.50
N THR A 53 -4.82 2.58 1.49
CA THR A 53 -5.58 3.85 1.58
C THR A 53 -4.63 5.04 1.71
N PHE A 54 -3.58 4.89 2.51
CA PHE A 54 -2.56 5.92 2.71
C PHE A 54 -1.77 6.22 1.44
N VAL A 55 -1.37 5.19 0.68
CA VAL A 55 -0.70 5.34 -0.63
C VAL A 55 -1.59 6.11 -1.60
N VAL A 56 -2.87 5.75 -1.71
CA VAL A 56 -3.83 6.46 -2.58
C VAL A 56 -4.00 7.91 -2.15
N TYR A 57 -4.07 8.17 -0.85
CA TYR A 57 -4.19 9.52 -0.31
C TYR A 57 -2.94 10.38 -0.63
N LEU A 58 -1.74 9.80 -0.50
CA LEU A 58 -0.48 10.49 -0.78
C LEU A 58 -0.28 10.75 -2.28
N VAL A 59 -0.42 9.71 -3.10
CA VAL A 59 -0.14 9.77 -4.54
C VAL A 59 -1.29 10.44 -5.32
N ARG A 60 -2.51 10.44 -4.75
CA ARG A 60 -3.74 10.98 -5.35
C ARG A 60 -4.05 10.40 -6.73
N LYS A 61 -3.67 9.14 -6.96
CA LYS A 61 -3.94 8.41 -8.22
C LYS A 61 -4.50 7.05 -7.89
N ALA A 62 -5.64 6.70 -8.45
CA ALA A 62 -6.30 5.43 -8.16
C ALA A 62 -5.41 4.21 -8.48
N GLY A 63 -4.60 4.29 -9.55
CA GLY A 63 -3.66 3.23 -9.92
C GLY A 63 -2.51 2.99 -8.93
N SER A 64 -2.33 3.82 -7.91
CA SER A 64 -1.31 3.57 -6.88
C SER A 64 -1.70 2.43 -5.94
N ALA A 65 -3.00 2.19 -5.73
CA ALA A 65 -3.47 1.04 -4.94
C ALA A 65 -3.07 -0.29 -5.59
N THR A 66 -3.26 -0.39 -6.91
CA THR A 66 -2.92 -1.59 -7.68
C THR A 66 -1.42 -1.86 -7.79
N LEU A 67 -0.59 -0.81 -7.69
CA LEU A 67 0.87 -0.97 -7.69
C LEU A 67 1.44 -1.30 -6.30
N PHE A 68 0.65 -1.12 -5.25
CA PHE A 68 1.04 -1.39 -3.88
C PHE A 68 0.73 -2.83 -3.45
N PHE A 69 -0.37 -3.41 -3.96
CA PHE A 69 -0.81 -4.79 -3.72
C PHE A 69 0.04 -5.80 -4.50
#